data_AF-A0A7S4MVL8-F1
#
_entry.id   AF-A0A7S4MVL8-F1
#
_cell.length_a   1.000
_cell.length_b   1.000
_cell.length_c   1.000
_cell.angle_alpha   90.00
_cell.angle_beta   90.00
_cell.angle_gamma   90.00
#
_symmetry.space_group_name_H-M   'P 1'
#
loop_
_entity.id
_entity.type
_entity.pdbx_description
1 polymer ?
#
loop_
_entity_poly.entity_id
_entity_poly.type
_entity_poly.pdbx_seq_one_letter_code
_entity_poly.pdbx_strand_id
1 'polypeptide(L)'
;EGIGFYVVIDDGELQLEDVIVQSGFRQAQEVSRTFTLEPHRDYLLIPMTYRRGVLQPFNLQLYADAPGLRLVKLSEYESDSRRLPALRAQCARTIQRVFARHLIWRL
;
A
#
# COMPACT_ATOMS: atom_id res chain seq x y z
N GLU A 1 -19.11 2.90 2.75
CA GLU A 1 -17.66 3.11 2.61
C GLU A 1 -17.21 2.53 1.27
N GLY A 2 -16.21 3.13 0.62
CA GLY A 2 -15.62 2.54 -0.59
C GLY A 2 -14.53 1.54 -0.20
N ILE A 3 -14.58 0.31 -0.71
CA ILE A 3 -13.52 -0.69 -0.53
C ILE A 3 -12.75 -0.86 -1.83
N GLY A 4 -11.48 -1.25 -1.71
CA GLY A 4 -10.62 -1.59 -2.83
C GLY A 4 -9.31 -2.19 -2.36
N PHE A 5 -8.47 -2.49 -3.32
CA PHE A 5 -7.11 -2.96 -3.12
C PHE A 5 -6.16 -2.44 -4.20
N TYR A 6 -4.88 -2.44 -3.82
CA TYR A 6 -3.75 -2.27 -4.72
C TYR A 6 -2.88 -3.53 -4.77
N VAL A 7 -2.24 -3.74 -5.92
CA VAL A 7 -1.12 -4.68 -6.05
C VAL A 7 0.11 -3.88 -6.42
N VAL A 8 1.18 -4.10 -5.67
CA VAL A 8 2.44 -3.35 -5.76
C VAL A 8 3.58 -4.34 -5.84
N ILE A 9 4.64 -4.02 -6.59
CA ILE A 9 5.88 -4.81 -6.55
C ILE A 9 6.46 -4.72 -5.12
N ASP A 10 6.92 -5.84 -4.55
CA ASP A 10 7.67 -5.82 -3.29
C ASP A 10 9.17 -5.81 -3.59
N ASP A 11 9.78 -4.63 -3.58
CA ASP A 11 11.23 -4.45 -3.67
C ASP A 11 11.86 -4.09 -2.30
N GLY A 12 11.04 -4.16 -1.23
CA GLY A 12 11.41 -3.77 0.13
C GLY A 12 10.87 -2.41 0.56
N GLU A 13 10.41 -1.56 -0.36
CA GLU A 13 9.82 -0.26 -0.05
C GLU A 13 8.45 -0.09 -0.71
N LEU A 14 7.52 0.59 -0.03
CA LEU A 14 6.22 0.88 -0.61
C LEU A 14 6.24 2.22 -1.35
N GLN A 15 6.36 2.19 -2.68
CA GLN A 15 6.30 3.37 -3.52
C GLN A 15 5.07 3.37 -4.45
N LEU A 16 4.66 4.57 -4.88
CA LEU A 16 3.48 4.73 -5.74
C LEU A 16 3.74 4.32 -7.19
N GLU A 17 4.99 4.42 -7.64
CA GLU A 17 5.43 4.01 -8.98
C GLU A 17 5.38 2.50 -9.20
N ASP A 18 5.48 1.72 -8.12
CA ASP A 18 5.43 0.26 -8.14
C ASP A 18 4.01 -0.32 -8.19
N VAL A 19 2.99 0.55 -8.20
CA VAL A 19 1.58 0.12 -8.25
C VAL A 19 1.26 -0.39 -9.65
N ILE A 20 1.13 -1.70 -9.78
CA ILE A 20 0.80 -2.36 -11.06
C ILE A 20 -0.71 -2.58 -11.24
N VAL A 21 -1.47 -2.65 -10.15
CA VAL A 21 -2.92 -2.87 -10.21
C VAL A 21 -3.65 -1.98 -9.22
N GLN A 22 -4.70 -1.33 -9.71
CA GLN A 22 -5.67 -0.59 -8.90
C GLN A 22 -7.06 -1.13 -9.13
N SER A 23 -7.66 -1.81 -8.16
CA SER A 23 -9.03 -2.34 -8.31
C SER A 23 -10.09 -1.26 -8.59
N GLY A 24 -9.86 -0.04 -8.11
CA GLY A 24 -10.82 1.05 -8.10
C GLY A 24 -11.75 0.94 -6.90
N PHE A 25 -11.80 1.99 -6.08
CA PHE A 25 -12.63 1.99 -4.87
C PHE A 25 -14.11 2.07 -5.23
N ARG A 26 -14.92 1.18 -4.63
CA ARG A 26 -16.37 1.13 -4.86
C ARG A 26 -17.13 0.94 -3.56
N GLN A 27 -18.30 1.57 -3.47
CA GLN A 27 -19.26 1.26 -2.41
C GLN A 27 -19.97 -0.04 -2.77
N ALA A 28 -19.34 -1.17 -2.43
CA ALA A 28 -19.83 -2.50 -2.77
C ALA A 28 -19.52 -3.47 -1.62
N GLN A 29 -20.19 -4.63 -1.64
CA GLN A 29 -19.87 -5.73 -0.72
C GLN A 29 -18.60 -6.48 -1.14
N GLU A 30 -18.32 -6.52 -2.44
CA GLU A 30 -17.15 -7.18 -3.02
C GLU A 30 -16.53 -6.30 -4.11
N VAL A 31 -15.20 -6.36 -4.21
CA VAL A 31 -14.45 -5.81 -5.33
C VAL A 31 -13.44 -6.86 -5.78
N SER A 32 -13.49 -7.21 -7.06
CA SER A 32 -12.61 -8.19 -7.69
C SER A 32 -11.98 -7.61 -8.95
N ARG A 33 -10.77 -8.08 -9.28
CA ARG A 33 -10.06 -7.71 -10.49
C ARG A 33 -9.09 -8.82 -10.88
N THR A 34 -9.10 -9.20 -12.15
CA THR A 34 -8.13 -10.13 -12.74
C THR A 34 -6.92 -9.36 -13.24
N PHE A 35 -5.73 -9.91 -13.03
CA PHE A 35 -4.46 -9.36 -13.49
C PHE A 35 -3.42 -10.47 -13.65
N THR A 36 -2.33 -10.18 -14.35
CA THR A 36 -1.21 -11.10 -14.57
C THR A 36 0.00 -10.60 -13.79
N LEU A 37 0.74 -11.53 -13.20
CA LEU A 37 1.98 -11.28 -12.46
C LEU A 37 3.16 -11.86 -13.23
N GLU A 38 4.31 -11.21 -13.10
CA GLU A 38 5.57 -11.78 -13.59
C GLU A 38 5.99 -12.92 -12.66
N PRO A 39 6.46 -14.06 -13.21
CA PRO A 39 6.94 -15.16 -12.39
C PRO A 39 8.22 -14.75 -11.64
N HIS A 40 8.45 -15.38 -10.48
CA HIS A 40 9.65 -15.18 -9.64
C HIS A 40 9.85 -13.75 -9.12
N ARG A 41 8.78 -12.95 -9.04
CA ARG A 41 8.78 -11.64 -8.38
C ARG A 41 7.79 -11.64 -7.22
N ASP A 42 8.15 -10.93 -6.17
CA ASP A 42 7.30 -10.75 -5.00
C ASP A 42 6.41 -9.51 -5.14
N TYR A 43 5.22 -9.59 -4.55
CA TYR A 43 4.20 -8.55 -4.65
C TYR A 43 3.49 -8.35 -3.31
N LEU A 44 3.07 -7.11 -3.06
CA LEU A 44 2.20 -6.75 -1.97
C LEU A 44 0.76 -6.59 -2.47
N LEU A 45 -0.16 -7.27 -1.81
CA LEU A 45 -1.61 -7.05 -1.97
C LEU A 45 -2.13 -6.25 -0.78
N ILE A 46 -2.63 -5.05 -1.05
CA ILE A 46 -2.99 -4.08 -0.01
C ILE A 46 -4.49 -3.79 -0.10
N PRO A 47 -5.33 -4.53 0.65
CA PRO A 47 -6.74 -4.20 0.81
C PRO A 47 -6.88 -2.99 1.73
N MET A 48 -7.74 -2.04 1.35
CA MET A 48 -7.97 -0.84 2.13
C MET A 48 -9.34 -0.21 1.85
N THR A 49 -9.76 0.65 2.76
CA THR A 49 -10.89 1.56 2.59
C THR A 49 -10.44 2.81 1.84
N TYR A 50 -11.39 3.49 1.19
CA TYR A 50 -11.12 4.74 0.49
C TYR A 50 -10.71 5.83 1.49
N ARG A 51 -11.37 5.87 2.65
CA ARG A 51 -11.09 6.84 3.70
C ARG A 51 -10.10 6.29 4.73
N ARG A 52 -9.11 7.12 5.07
CA ARG A 52 -8.16 6.83 6.16
C ARG A 52 -8.90 6.70 7.50
N GLY A 53 -8.38 5.84 8.37
CA GLY A 53 -8.89 5.65 9.73
C GLY A 53 -10.16 4.81 9.84
N VAL A 54 -10.70 4.30 8.72
CA VAL A 54 -11.87 3.43 8.75
C VAL A 54 -11.41 1.98 8.92
N LEU A 55 -11.76 1.40 10.08
CA LEU A 55 -11.61 -0.03 10.33
C LEU A 55 -12.83 -0.76 9.77
N GLN A 56 -12.59 -1.69 8.85
CA GLN A 56 -13.64 -2.51 8.28
C GLN A 56 -13.13 -3.95 8.13
N PRO A 57 -13.85 -4.95 8.67
CA PRO A 57 -13.51 -6.35 8.44
C PRO A 57 -13.69 -6.70 6.97
N PHE A 58 -12.83 -7.58 6.47
CA PHE A 58 -12.87 -8.03 5.09
C PHE A 58 -12.48 -9.51 5.00
N ASN A 59 -12.91 -10.15 3.91
CA ASN A 59 -12.43 -11.46 3.51
C ASN A 59 -11.67 -11.29 2.19
N LEU A 60 -10.58 -12.04 2.04
CA LEU A 60 -9.77 -12.03 0.82
C LEU A 60 -9.83 -13.41 0.17
N GLN A 61 -10.11 -13.43 -1.13
CA GLN A 61 -10.09 -14.62 -1.96
C GLN A 61 -9.16 -14.37 -3.14
N LEU A 62 -8.33 -15.38 -3.45
CA LEU A 62 -7.34 -15.31 -4.52
C LEU A 62 -7.47 -16.58 -5.37
N TYR A 63 -7.69 -16.38 -6.66
CA TYR A 63 -7.74 -17.43 -7.66
C TYR A 63 -6.52 -17.29 -8.55
N ALA A 64 -5.81 -18.39 -8.79
CA ALA A 64 -4.61 -18.41 -9.60
C ALA A 64 -4.66 -19.60 -10.56
N ASP A 65 -4.30 -19.35 -11.83
CA ASP A 65 -4.27 -20.39 -12.87
C ASP A 65 -3.08 -21.34 -12.67
N ALA A 66 -1.99 -20.84 -12.09
CA ALA A 66 -0.78 -21.60 -11.83
C ALA A 66 -0.74 -22.12 -10.39
N PRO A 67 -0.45 -23.42 -10.17
CA PRO A 67 -0.18 -23.93 -8.84
C PRO A 67 1.12 -23.33 -8.29
N GLY A 68 1.19 -23.07 -6.98
CA GLY A 68 2.40 -22.61 -6.30
C GLY A 68 2.41 -21.14 -5.88
N LEU A 69 1.36 -20.37 -6.20
CA LEU A 69 1.20 -19.03 -5.62
C LEU A 69 1.04 -19.13 -4.10
N ARG A 70 1.95 -18.50 -3.36
CA ARG A 70 1.94 -18.49 -1.90
C ARG A 70 1.50 -17.14 -1.40
N LEU A 71 0.32 -17.09 -0.77
CA LEU A 71 -0.16 -15.91 -0.07
C LEU A 71 0.27 -15.97 1.41
N VAL A 72 1.08 -15.00 1.85
CA VAL A 72 1.54 -14.89 3.24
C VAL A 72 1.11 -13.53 3.77
N LYS A 73 0.50 -13.52 4.96
CA LYS A 73 0.23 -12.29 5.68
C LYS A 73 1.52 -11.82 6.32
N LEU A 74 2.00 -10.65 5.92
CA LEU A 74 3.12 -9.99 6.59
C LEU A 74 2.75 -9.67 8.05
N SER A 75 3.74 -9.76 8.93
CA SER A 75 3.63 -9.22 10.28
C SER A 75 3.47 -7.70 10.26
N GLU A 76 3.05 -7.12 11.39
CA GLU A 76 2.96 -5.67 11.56
C GLU A 76 4.34 -5.02 11.35
N TYR A 77 5.39 -5.61 11.93
CA TYR A 77 6.76 -5.14 11.78
C TYR A 77 7.23 -5.13 10.31
N GLU A 78 7.00 -6.22 9.58
CA GLU A 78 7.34 -6.27 8.16
C GLU A 78 6.56 -5.24 7.36
N SER A 79 5.24 -5.15 7.58
CA SER A 79 4.38 -4.17 6.90
C SER A 79 4.83 -2.74 7.14
N ASP A 80 5.22 -2.40 8.36
CA ASP A 80 5.67 -1.06 8.72
C ASP A 80 7.07 -0.75 8.20
N SER A 81 7.95 -1.76 8.11
CA SER A 81 9.27 -1.59 7.51
C SER A 81 9.21 -1.10 6.06
N ARG A 82 8.23 -1.58 5.28
CA ARG A 82 8.00 -1.12 3.89
C ARG A 82 7.51 0.32 3.81
N ARG A 83 6.76 0.78 4.81
CA ARG A 83 6.17 2.14 4.85
C ARG A 83 7.12 3.19 5.42
N LEU A 84 8.06 2.77 6.26
CA LEU A 84 8.92 3.68 7.04
C LEU A 84 9.70 4.68 6.18
N PRO A 85 10.31 4.31 5.02
CA PRO A 85 10.99 5.27 4.15
C PRO A 85 10.04 6.37 3.63
N ALA A 86 8.87 5.97 3.13
CA ALA A 86 7.85 6.89 2.63
C ALA A 86 7.31 7.83 3.73
N LEU A 87 7.09 7.30 4.93
CA LEU A 87 6.68 8.07 6.11
C LEU A 87 7.75 9.08 6.52
N ARG A 88 9.03 8.67 6.59
CA ARG A 88 10.15 9.58 6.91
C ARG A 88 10.26 10.70 5.88
N ALA A 89 10.16 10.39 4.60
CA ALA A 89 10.19 11.39 3.53
C ALA A 89 9.01 12.36 3.63
N GLN A 90 7.79 11.87 3.96
CA GLN A 90 6.63 12.72 4.16
C GLN A 90 6.77 13.63 5.40
N CYS A 91 7.26 13.10 6.52
CA CYS A 91 7.53 13.88 7.73
C CYS A 91 8.59 14.95 7.46
N ALA A 92 9.70 14.61 6.80
CA ALA A 92 10.75 15.56 6.43
C ALA A 92 10.21 16.70 5.55
N ARG A 93 9.42 16.38 4.52
CA ARG A 93 8.75 17.41 3.67
C ARG A 93 7.81 18.31 4.47
N THR A 94 7.09 17.73 5.43
CA THR A 94 6.14 18.47 6.28
C THR A 94 6.89 19.41 7.22
N ILE A 95 7.93 18.92 7.89
CA ILE A 95 8.82 19.71 8.75
C ILE A 95 9.47 20.83 7.94
N GLN A 96 10.05 20.55 6.77
CA GLN A 96 10.63 21.58 5.92
C GLN A 96 9.60 22.66 5.54
N ARG A 97 8.39 22.28 5.11
CA ARG A 97 7.35 23.26 4.76
C ARG A 97 6.89 24.13 5.94
N VAL A 98 6.84 23.55 7.14
CA VAL A 98 6.34 24.23 8.35
C VAL A 98 7.43 25.06 9.03
N PHE A 99 8.60 24.46 9.27
CA PHE A 99 9.71 25.10 9.97
C PHE A 99 10.47 26.10 9.09
N ALA A 100 10.67 25.80 7.80
CA ALA A 100 11.40 26.73 6.92
C ALA A 100 10.63 28.03 6.64
N ARG A 101 9.32 28.08 6.90
CA ARG A 101 8.52 29.30 6.75
C ARG A 101 8.55 30.23 7.97
N HIS A 102 8.86 29.72 9.16
CA HIS A 102 8.59 30.47 10.39
C HIS A 102 9.76 30.54 11.39
N LEU A 103 10.80 29.71 11.28
CA LEU A 103 11.80 29.58 12.34
C LEU A 103 13.24 29.31 11.84
N ILE A 104 13.69 30.03 10.81
CA ILE A 104 15.13 30.04 10.44
C ILE A 104 15.74 31.36 10.91
N TRP A 105 16.57 31.29 11.95
CA TRP A 105 17.39 32.41 12.42
C TRP A 105 18.86 32.06 12.15
N ARG A 106 19.58 33.01 11.55
CA ARG A 106 21.02 32.90 11.26
C ARG A 106 21.80 33.52 12.43
N LEU A 107 22.89 32.86 12.82
CA LEU A 107 24.00 33.47 13.57
C LEU A 107 24.97 34.15 12.59
#